data_AF-A0A7R9HVK6-F1
#
_entry.id   AF-A0A7R9HVK6-F1
#
_cell.length_a   1.000
_cell.length_b   1.000
_cell.length_c   1.000
_cell.angle_alpha   90.00
_cell.angle_beta   90.00
_cell.angle_gamma   90.00
#
_symmetry.space_group_name_H-M   'P 1'
#
loop_
_entity.id
_entity.type
_entity.pdbx_description
1 polymer ?
#
loop_
_entity_poly.entity_id
_entity_poly.type
_entity_poly.pdbx_seq_one_letter_code
_entity_poly.pdbx_strand_id
1 'polypeptide(L)'
;MLRGDKLRGAIVYYDGQMDDARMNLAVALTATRHGATVANHVKVLALHKVKEQDGSEKLCGARVKDELTGKEWDVHCKCVINATGPFTDSIRKMDNSSIKEICCPSSGVHIVLPGYYSPDQMGLLDPNTSDGRVIFFLPWLRHTIAGTTDLPCEVSHNPKPTEDEIMFILEEVKNYLNPDVEVRRGDVLSAWSGIRPLVSDPNKENTQSLARNHIVHVSDSKLVTIAGGKWTTYRAMAEHTIDAAIKACNLEPVHAKSQTDGMMLEGAHGWTPTMYIRLVQDFGLETEVAKHLANSYGDRAFAVAKLAALTGKRWPIIGKKIHPEFPYIDAEIRYAVREYACTVVDVIARRLRLSFLNVQAAHEALPGIIEVMSEELNWSNDEKKEKYNSPMASLVLTESSQPTADGFEKLPDQIMYPYTEPNDLQKHAQFQQASEFLQNEMGQTVNRASRDKIPINLTKDEIQSYIKRFQIMDKDRKGYVSINDIRRGLKVIGLNLSREEIEGLNDEIQISHDGHLDLADFIQHSGEEVRGEELHEILKEIDTNMNGQVELDEYLQMMSAIKSGHVAYSRFARMAEMEEEQHEKELLKKKISIERSGGGL
;
A
#
# COMPACT_ATOMS: atom_id res chain seq x y z
N MET A 1 -8.44 5.21 26.96
CA MET A 1 -8.56 4.43 25.72
C MET A 1 -9.56 3.28 25.86
N LEU A 2 -9.39 2.34 26.80
CA LEU A 2 -10.33 1.23 26.99
C LEU A 2 -11.62 1.65 27.73
N ARG A 3 -12.73 0.93 27.51
CA ARG A 3 -13.97 1.08 28.28
C ARG A 3 -13.76 0.76 29.77
N GLY A 4 -14.12 1.68 30.65
CA GLY A 4 -13.91 1.53 32.10
C GLY A 4 -15.05 0.85 32.87
N ASP A 5 -16.27 0.84 32.33
CA ASP A 5 -17.49 0.39 33.02
C ASP A 5 -17.53 -1.12 33.32
N LYS A 6 -16.83 -1.92 32.52
CA LYS A 6 -16.74 -3.40 32.69
C LYS A 6 -15.33 -3.92 32.93
N LEU A 7 -14.31 -3.06 32.93
CA LEU A 7 -12.92 -3.47 33.07
C LEU A 7 -12.62 -3.87 34.52
N ARG A 8 -12.19 -5.12 34.72
CA ARG A 8 -11.79 -5.65 36.05
C ARG A 8 -10.28 -5.73 36.24
N GLY A 9 -9.52 -5.73 35.15
CA GLY A 9 -8.06 -5.87 35.13
C GLY A 9 -7.57 -6.22 33.73
N ALA A 10 -6.27 -6.42 33.58
CA ALA A 10 -5.63 -6.84 32.33
C ALA A 10 -4.54 -7.88 32.63
N ILE A 11 -4.24 -8.73 31.64
CA ILE A 11 -3.10 -9.65 31.67
C ILE A 11 -2.07 -9.12 30.69
N VAL A 12 -0.84 -8.95 31.16
CA VAL A 12 0.28 -8.48 30.34
C VAL A 12 1.29 -9.61 30.18
N TYR A 13 1.67 -9.88 28.94
CA TYR A 13 2.69 -10.87 28.58
C TYR A 13 3.55 -10.34 27.43
N TYR A 14 4.68 -11.00 27.16
CA TYR A 14 5.60 -10.64 26.08
C TYR A 14 5.35 -11.48 24.84
N ASP A 15 5.41 -10.84 23.67
CA ASP A 15 5.36 -11.49 22.36
C ASP A 15 6.34 -10.79 21.39
N GLY A 16 6.56 -11.38 20.21
CA GLY A 16 7.46 -10.85 19.19
C GLY A 16 6.72 -10.12 18.07
N GLN A 17 7.24 -8.97 17.64
CA GLN A 17 6.85 -8.29 16.41
C GLN A 17 8.00 -8.31 15.41
N MET A 18 7.69 -8.43 14.13
CA MET A 18 8.67 -8.41 13.05
C MET A 18 8.06 -7.80 11.78
N ASP A 19 8.92 -7.31 10.89
CA ASP A 19 8.57 -7.05 9.50
C ASP A 19 8.77 -8.34 8.69
N ASP A 20 7.66 -8.96 8.30
CA ASP A 20 7.61 -10.22 7.56
C ASP A 20 8.30 -10.12 6.19
N ALA A 21 8.01 -9.08 5.42
CA ALA A 21 8.57 -8.87 4.09
C ALA A 21 10.09 -8.62 4.15
N ARG A 22 10.54 -7.77 5.08
CA ARG A 22 11.97 -7.47 5.27
C ARG A 22 12.73 -8.69 5.77
N MET A 23 12.15 -9.45 6.71
CA MET A 23 12.76 -10.69 7.21
C MET A 23 12.89 -11.74 6.09
N ASN A 24 11.85 -11.91 5.27
CA ASN A 24 11.91 -12.84 4.13
C ASN A 24 13.02 -12.46 3.15
N LEU A 25 13.13 -11.16 2.83
CA LEU A 25 14.18 -10.64 1.97
C LEU A 25 15.58 -10.86 2.58
N ALA A 26 15.75 -10.59 3.87
CA ALA A 26 17.02 -10.81 4.57
C ALA A 26 17.44 -12.29 4.54
N VAL A 27 16.51 -13.23 4.65
CA VAL A 27 16.79 -14.67 4.48
C VAL A 27 17.29 -14.97 3.06
N ALA A 28 16.61 -14.45 2.03
CA ALA A 28 17.01 -14.65 0.64
C ALA A 28 18.38 -14.03 0.33
N LEU A 29 18.63 -12.80 0.76
CA LEU A 29 19.91 -12.12 0.57
C LEU A 29 21.04 -12.81 1.34
N THR A 30 20.79 -13.27 2.57
CA THR A 30 21.77 -14.06 3.32
C THR A 30 22.13 -15.35 2.56
N ALA A 31 21.13 -16.03 1.99
CA ALA A 31 21.38 -17.22 1.16
C ALA A 31 22.25 -16.91 -0.06
N THR A 32 22.04 -15.76 -0.75
CA THR A 32 22.90 -15.38 -1.88
C THR A 32 24.33 -15.07 -1.45
N ARG A 33 24.55 -14.49 -0.27
CA ARG A 33 25.89 -14.32 0.32
C ARG A 33 26.61 -15.65 0.59
N HIS A 34 25.83 -16.71 0.84
CA HIS A 34 26.33 -18.08 0.98
C HIS A 34 26.39 -18.86 -0.35
N GLY A 35 26.18 -18.20 -1.49
CA GLY A 35 26.35 -18.78 -2.82
C GLY A 35 25.09 -19.37 -3.44
N ALA A 36 23.91 -19.16 -2.85
CA ALA A 36 22.65 -19.54 -3.49
C ALA A 36 22.31 -18.60 -4.66
N THR A 37 21.76 -19.15 -5.74
CA THR A 37 21.14 -18.37 -6.81
C THR A 37 19.67 -18.16 -6.48
N VAL A 38 19.23 -16.91 -6.39
CA VAL A 38 17.83 -16.53 -6.14
C VAL A 38 17.33 -15.71 -7.32
N ALA A 39 16.10 -15.99 -7.77
CA ALA A 39 15.43 -15.24 -8.82
C ALA A 39 13.95 -15.03 -8.44
N ASN A 40 13.55 -13.78 -8.29
CA ASN A 40 12.14 -13.38 -8.20
C ASN A 40 11.55 -13.18 -9.60
N HIS A 41 10.21 -13.10 -9.70
CA HIS A 41 9.48 -12.99 -10.97
C HIS A 41 9.76 -14.14 -11.96
N VAL A 42 10.13 -15.32 -11.44
CA VAL A 42 10.33 -16.54 -12.22
C VAL A 42 9.30 -17.60 -11.82
N LYS A 43 8.43 -17.96 -12.75
CA LYS A 43 7.35 -18.93 -12.56
C LYS A 43 7.74 -20.32 -13.07
N VAL A 44 7.44 -21.35 -12.29
CA VAL A 44 7.53 -22.75 -12.74
C VAL A 44 6.35 -23.07 -13.66
N LEU A 45 6.63 -23.59 -14.86
CA LEU A 45 5.63 -23.98 -15.86
C LEU A 45 5.40 -25.49 -15.92
N ALA A 46 6.48 -26.27 -15.80
CA ALA A 46 6.43 -27.73 -15.86
C ALA A 46 7.56 -28.34 -15.03
N LEU A 47 7.35 -29.56 -14.53
CA LEU A 47 8.37 -30.35 -13.86
C LEU A 47 8.95 -31.39 -14.83
N HIS A 48 10.26 -31.57 -14.80
CA HIS A 48 10.97 -32.54 -15.63
C HIS A 48 11.22 -33.83 -14.86
N LYS A 49 10.93 -34.96 -15.51
CA LYS A 49 11.14 -36.31 -14.97
C LYS A 49 12.06 -37.13 -15.87
N VAL A 50 12.86 -37.98 -15.23
CA VAL A 50 13.64 -39.04 -15.88
C VAL A 50 13.19 -40.40 -15.34
N LYS A 51 13.26 -41.42 -16.20
CA LYS A 51 13.03 -42.80 -15.78
C LYS A 51 14.32 -43.40 -15.23
N GLU A 52 14.26 -43.98 -14.04
CA GLU A 52 15.35 -44.74 -13.45
C GLU A 52 15.36 -46.20 -13.95
N GLN A 53 16.43 -46.94 -13.64
CA GLN A 53 16.64 -48.31 -14.12
C GLN A 53 15.59 -49.30 -13.62
N ASP A 54 14.99 -49.02 -12.47
CA ASP A 54 13.91 -49.82 -11.87
C ASP A 54 12.51 -49.49 -12.46
N GLY A 55 12.44 -48.55 -13.41
CA GLY A 55 11.20 -48.10 -14.05
C GLY A 55 10.47 -47.00 -13.29
N SER A 56 10.95 -46.58 -12.13
CA SER A 56 10.42 -45.41 -11.41
C SER A 56 10.74 -44.11 -12.14
N GLU A 57 9.93 -43.07 -11.90
CA GLU A 57 10.21 -41.73 -12.40
C GLU A 57 10.76 -40.87 -11.28
N LYS A 58 11.76 -40.04 -11.57
CA LYS A 58 12.35 -39.11 -10.62
C LYS A 58 12.41 -37.71 -11.21
N LEU A 59 12.12 -36.71 -10.39
CA LEU A 59 12.29 -35.30 -10.77
C LEU A 59 13.77 -34.94 -10.97
N CYS A 60 14.06 -34.25 -12.07
CA CYS A 60 15.42 -33.83 -12.43
C CYS A 60 15.54 -32.35 -12.80
N GLY A 61 14.45 -31.59 -12.70
CA GLY A 61 14.43 -30.19 -13.10
C GLY A 61 13.04 -29.60 -13.26
N ALA A 62 12.99 -28.39 -13.80
CA ALA A 62 11.76 -27.69 -14.14
C ALA A 62 11.96 -26.78 -15.35
N ARG A 63 10.89 -26.58 -16.12
CA ARG A 63 10.74 -25.49 -17.08
C ARG A 63 10.26 -24.26 -16.33
N VAL A 64 10.94 -23.13 -16.51
CA VAL A 64 10.61 -21.87 -15.85
C VAL A 64 10.46 -20.74 -16.84
N LYS A 65 9.76 -19.68 -16.43
CA LYS A 65 9.51 -18.47 -17.21
C LYS A 65 9.78 -17.23 -16.37
N ASP A 66 10.61 -16.34 -16.89
CA ASP A 66 10.70 -14.96 -16.39
C ASP A 66 9.44 -14.21 -16.82
N GLU A 67 8.66 -13.73 -15.84
CA GLU A 67 7.40 -13.04 -16.10
C GLU A 67 7.60 -11.62 -16.64
N LEU A 68 8.76 -11.01 -16.37
CA LEU A 68 9.12 -9.67 -16.86
C LEU A 68 9.49 -9.73 -18.35
N THR A 69 10.43 -10.59 -18.73
CA THR A 69 10.88 -10.69 -20.13
C THR A 69 10.03 -11.64 -20.98
N GLY A 70 9.36 -12.61 -20.35
CA GLY A 70 8.64 -13.69 -21.02
C GLY A 70 9.53 -14.85 -21.46
N LYS A 71 10.86 -14.76 -21.27
CA LYS A 71 11.81 -15.80 -21.66
C LYS A 71 11.61 -17.05 -20.81
N GLU A 72 11.74 -18.20 -21.47
CA GLU A 72 11.65 -19.50 -20.81
C GLU A 72 12.96 -20.28 -20.94
N TRP A 73 13.29 -21.04 -19.90
CA TRP A 73 14.45 -21.93 -19.91
C TRP A 73 14.25 -23.11 -18.96
N ASP A 74 15.15 -24.07 -19.05
CA ASP A 74 15.14 -25.27 -18.22
C ASP A 74 16.19 -25.17 -17.11
N VAL A 75 15.80 -25.57 -15.91
CA VAL A 75 16.68 -25.69 -14.74
C VAL A 75 16.81 -27.16 -14.41
N HIS A 76 18.05 -27.64 -14.32
CA HIS A 76 18.35 -29.01 -13.89
C HIS A 76 18.75 -29.04 -12.42
N CYS A 77 18.25 -30.02 -11.68
CA CYS A 77 18.54 -30.17 -10.26
C CYS A 77 18.51 -31.63 -9.81
N LYS A 78 19.09 -31.90 -8.64
CA LYS A 78 19.08 -33.23 -8.01
C LYS A 78 17.83 -33.47 -7.13
N CYS A 79 17.20 -32.40 -6.69
CA CYS A 79 16.06 -32.39 -5.77
C CYS A 79 15.18 -31.18 -6.09
N VAL A 80 13.86 -31.35 -6.03
CA VAL A 80 12.88 -30.27 -6.14
C VAL A 80 12.15 -30.16 -4.80
N ILE A 81 12.18 -28.98 -4.20
CA ILE A 81 11.40 -28.66 -3.00
C ILE A 81 10.26 -27.73 -3.39
N ASN A 82 9.03 -28.16 -3.11
CA ASN A 82 7.82 -27.38 -3.24
C ASN A 82 7.52 -26.68 -1.91
N ALA A 83 7.68 -25.35 -1.89
CA ALA A 83 7.41 -24.48 -0.74
C ALA A 83 6.50 -23.30 -1.15
N THR A 84 5.49 -23.54 -1.99
CA THR A 84 4.67 -22.50 -2.63
C THR A 84 3.46 -22.05 -1.80
N GLY A 85 3.46 -22.30 -0.49
CA GLY A 85 2.42 -21.81 0.42
C GLY A 85 1.01 -22.24 -0.02
N PRO A 86 0.05 -21.31 -0.18
CA PRO A 86 -1.30 -21.65 -0.65
C PRO A 86 -1.35 -22.36 -2.01
N PHE A 87 -0.33 -22.18 -2.85
CA PHE A 87 -0.22 -22.80 -4.17
C PHE A 87 0.43 -24.19 -4.15
N THR A 88 0.56 -24.79 -2.96
CA THR A 88 1.21 -26.10 -2.78
C THR A 88 0.65 -27.15 -3.73
N ASP A 89 -0.68 -27.23 -3.84
CA ASP A 89 -1.34 -28.25 -4.64
C ASP A 89 -1.19 -28.06 -6.14
N SER A 90 -0.96 -26.82 -6.61
CA SER A 90 -0.67 -26.56 -8.03
C SER A 90 0.61 -27.27 -8.48
N ILE A 91 1.66 -27.25 -7.65
CA ILE A 91 2.93 -27.95 -7.94
C ILE A 91 2.81 -29.45 -7.70
N ARG A 92 2.08 -29.89 -6.67
CA ARG A 92 1.83 -31.33 -6.44
C ARG A 92 1.07 -31.98 -7.60
N LYS A 93 0.07 -31.30 -8.14
CA LYS A 93 -0.69 -31.75 -9.31
C LYS A 93 0.13 -31.70 -10.61
N MET A 94 1.11 -30.79 -10.70
CA MET A 94 2.08 -30.78 -11.80
C MET A 94 3.00 -32.01 -11.77
N ASP A 95 3.32 -32.54 -10.58
CA ASP A 95 4.02 -33.83 -10.43
C ASP A 95 3.09 -35.03 -10.69
N ASN A 96 1.90 -35.06 -10.09
CA ASN A 96 0.92 -36.11 -10.27
C ASN A 96 -0.50 -35.54 -10.26
N SER A 97 -1.16 -35.51 -11.42
CA SER A 97 -2.51 -34.95 -11.58
C SER A 97 -3.60 -35.64 -10.76
N SER A 98 -3.39 -36.90 -10.35
CA SER A 98 -4.33 -37.69 -9.55
C SER A 98 -4.17 -37.51 -8.04
N ILE A 99 -3.19 -36.73 -7.58
CA ILE A 99 -2.92 -36.57 -6.16
C ILE A 99 -4.04 -35.78 -5.46
N LYS A 100 -4.46 -36.25 -4.27
CA LYS A 100 -5.44 -35.55 -3.44
C LYS A 100 -4.84 -34.26 -2.90
N GLU A 101 -5.59 -33.17 -2.99
CA GLU A 101 -5.24 -31.87 -2.42
C GLU A 101 -5.11 -31.95 -0.90
N ILE A 102 -4.19 -31.15 -0.36
CA ILE A 102 -3.93 -31.07 1.09
C ILE A 102 -4.15 -29.66 1.64
N CYS A 103 -4.09 -28.63 0.79
CA CYS A 103 -4.28 -27.25 1.18
C CYS A 103 -5.77 -26.95 1.40
N CYS A 104 -6.07 -26.33 2.54
CA CYS A 104 -7.38 -25.83 2.93
C CYS A 104 -7.25 -24.31 3.12
N PRO A 105 -7.20 -23.53 2.03
CA PRO A 105 -6.96 -22.09 2.08
C PRO A 105 -8.02 -21.34 2.89
N SER A 106 -7.58 -20.34 3.66
CA SER A 106 -8.44 -19.41 4.40
C SER A 106 -7.97 -17.98 4.24
N SER A 107 -8.87 -17.07 3.89
CA SER A 107 -8.63 -15.63 3.79
C SER A 107 -8.60 -14.99 5.17
N GLY A 108 -7.68 -14.06 5.37
CA GLY A 108 -7.63 -13.20 6.55
C GLY A 108 -7.36 -11.75 6.20
N VAL A 109 -8.30 -10.89 6.56
CA VAL A 109 -8.24 -9.45 6.35
C VAL A 109 -7.67 -8.75 7.57
N HIS A 110 -6.84 -7.74 7.31
CA HIS A 110 -6.42 -6.74 8.29
C HIS A 110 -6.73 -5.34 7.76
N ILE A 111 -6.90 -4.40 8.69
CA ILE A 111 -7.01 -2.98 8.40
C ILE A 111 -5.92 -2.21 9.14
N VAL A 112 -5.48 -1.08 8.57
CA VAL A 112 -4.68 -0.10 9.30
C VAL A 112 -5.54 1.11 9.67
N LEU A 113 -5.42 1.51 10.93
CA LEU A 113 -6.05 2.66 11.55
C LEU A 113 -4.97 3.64 12.04
N PRO A 114 -5.33 4.91 12.33
CA PRO A 114 -4.46 5.84 13.03
C PRO A 114 -3.83 5.28 14.32
N GLY A 115 -2.64 5.79 14.65
CA GLY A 115 -1.88 5.31 15.81
C GLY A 115 -2.62 5.42 17.14
N TYR A 116 -3.52 6.40 17.30
CA TYR A 116 -4.26 6.62 18.55
C TYR A 116 -5.25 5.51 18.93
N TYR A 117 -5.47 4.50 18.08
CA TYR A 117 -6.29 3.32 18.37
C TYR A 117 -5.56 2.22 19.16
N SER A 118 -4.24 2.35 19.37
CA SER A 118 -3.46 1.46 20.23
C SER A 118 -2.37 2.24 21.00
N PRO A 119 -1.93 1.75 22.17
CA PRO A 119 -0.76 2.31 22.84
C PRO A 119 0.53 2.06 22.04
N ASP A 120 1.44 3.04 22.01
CA ASP A 120 2.68 2.99 21.22
C ASP A 120 3.55 1.73 21.43
N GLN A 121 3.55 1.17 22.64
CA GLN A 121 4.43 0.05 23.03
C GLN A 121 3.67 -1.20 23.48
N MET A 122 2.34 -1.24 23.32
CA MET A 122 1.54 -2.35 23.81
C MET A 122 0.42 -2.68 22.84
N GLY A 123 0.45 -3.91 22.31
CA GLY A 123 -0.68 -4.45 21.57
C GLY A 123 -1.82 -4.82 22.50
N LEU A 124 -3.04 -4.69 21.99
CA LEU A 124 -4.22 -5.22 22.65
C LEU A 124 -4.67 -6.52 21.98
N LEU A 125 -5.36 -7.37 22.74
CA LEU A 125 -5.90 -8.65 22.30
C LEU A 125 -7.33 -8.78 22.80
N ASP A 126 -8.26 -8.97 21.87
CA ASP A 126 -9.62 -9.42 22.10
C ASP A 126 -9.66 -10.94 21.98
N PRO A 127 -9.82 -11.70 23.09
CA PRO A 127 -9.79 -13.15 23.06
C PRO A 127 -11.16 -13.78 22.74
N ASN A 128 -12.22 -12.99 22.61
CA ASN A 128 -13.60 -13.48 22.48
C ASN A 128 -14.46 -12.46 21.73
N THR A 129 -14.22 -12.35 20.42
CA THR A 129 -15.05 -11.58 19.49
C THR A 129 -16.49 -12.09 19.47
N SER A 130 -17.41 -11.36 18.82
CA SER A 130 -18.83 -11.77 18.72
C SER A 130 -19.07 -13.17 18.15
N ASP A 131 -18.11 -13.71 17.40
CA ASP A 131 -18.15 -15.05 16.80
C ASP A 131 -17.13 -16.05 17.38
N GLY A 132 -16.48 -15.70 18.50
CA GLY A 132 -15.57 -16.59 19.24
C GLY A 132 -14.15 -16.67 18.66
N ARG A 133 -13.77 -15.76 17.76
CA ARG A 133 -12.41 -15.58 17.26
C ARG A 133 -11.61 -14.62 18.15
N VAL A 134 -10.37 -14.37 17.74
CA VAL A 134 -9.43 -13.45 18.38
C VAL A 134 -9.12 -12.31 17.42
N ILE A 135 -9.21 -11.07 17.90
CA ILE A 135 -8.74 -9.88 17.18
C ILE A 135 -7.60 -9.23 17.95
N PHE A 136 -6.61 -8.77 17.20
CA PHE A 136 -5.49 -7.97 17.64
C PHE A 136 -5.62 -6.56 17.08
N PHE A 137 -5.06 -5.62 17.82
CA PHE A 137 -5.01 -4.20 17.55
C PHE A 137 -3.66 -3.74 18.10
N LEU A 138 -2.67 -3.79 17.22
CA LEU A 138 -1.26 -3.72 17.57
C LEU A 138 -0.67 -2.40 17.04
N PRO A 139 0.22 -1.74 17.80
CA PRO A 139 1.00 -0.64 17.25
C PRO A 139 1.92 -1.19 16.16
N TRP A 140 1.90 -0.57 14.98
CA TRP A 140 2.70 -0.97 13.83
C TRP A 140 3.09 0.26 13.01
N LEU A 141 4.38 0.59 12.96
CA LEU A 141 4.94 1.72 12.20
C LEU A 141 4.17 3.05 12.41
N ARG A 142 3.93 3.39 13.69
CA ARG A 142 3.17 4.58 14.17
C ARG A 142 1.66 4.56 13.86
N HIS A 143 1.16 3.44 13.38
CA HIS A 143 -0.25 3.20 13.11
C HIS A 143 -0.76 2.06 14.00
N THR A 144 -2.04 1.73 13.89
CA THR A 144 -2.64 0.56 14.55
C THR A 144 -3.06 -0.45 13.48
N ILE A 145 -2.48 -1.64 13.48
CA ILE A 145 -2.98 -2.76 12.66
C ILE A 145 -4.05 -3.50 13.45
N ALA A 146 -5.24 -3.66 12.88
CA ALA A 146 -6.34 -4.42 13.46
C ALA A 146 -6.76 -5.60 12.59
N GLY A 147 -7.01 -6.76 13.20
CA GLY A 147 -7.39 -7.98 12.50
C GLY A 147 -7.32 -9.22 13.40
N THR A 148 -7.74 -10.39 12.95
CA THR A 148 -8.00 -10.77 11.57
C THR A 148 -9.32 -11.51 11.42
N THR A 149 -9.84 -11.53 10.19
CA THR A 149 -10.87 -12.49 9.79
C THR A 149 -10.27 -13.86 9.44
N ASP A 150 -11.12 -14.87 9.31
CA ASP A 150 -10.76 -16.23 8.93
C ASP A 150 -11.95 -16.87 8.19
N LEU A 151 -11.92 -16.85 6.87
CA LEU A 151 -12.99 -17.35 6.00
C LEU A 151 -12.44 -18.28 4.91
N PRO A 152 -13.03 -19.46 4.67
CA PRO A 152 -12.65 -20.31 3.55
C PRO A 152 -12.65 -19.53 2.22
N CYS A 153 -11.62 -19.73 1.39
CA CYS A 153 -11.47 -19.00 0.14
C CYS A 153 -10.88 -19.86 -0.97
N GLU A 154 -10.99 -19.41 -2.21
CA GLU A 154 -10.21 -19.96 -3.32
C GLU A 154 -8.78 -19.40 -3.29
N VAL A 155 -7.82 -20.17 -3.80
CA VAL A 155 -6.44 -19.69 -3.93
C VAL A 155 -6.37 -18.66 -5.06
N SER A 156 -5.87 -17.47 -4.74
CA SER A 156 -5.69 -16.37 -5.70
C SER A 156 -4.31 -15.72 -5.50
N HIS A 157 -3.73 -15.25 -6.59
CA HIS A 157 -2.52 -14.42 -6.53
C HIS A 157 -2.80 -13.01 -5.99
N ASN A 158 -4.05 -12.54 -6.14
CA ASN A 158 -4.46 -11.17 -5.82
C ASN A 158 -5.69 -11.21 -4.89
N PRO A 159 -5.55 -11.71 -3.64
CA PRO A 159 -6.65 -11.71 -2.68
C PRO A 159 -7.05 -10.28 -2.32
N LYS A 160 -8.34 -10.04 -2.13
CA LYS A 160 -8.90 -8.70 -1.91
C LYS A 160 -9.69 -8.67 -0.59
N PRO A 161 -9.58 -7.59 0.20
CA PRO A 161 -10.45 -7.41 1.35
C PRO A 161 -11.89 -7.12 0.89
N THR A 162 -12.86 -7.50 1.71
CA THR A 162 -14.28 -7.19 1.49
C THR A 162 -14.76 -6.13 2.49
N GLU A 163 -15.78 -5.36 2.12
CA GLU A 163 -16.36 -4.34 3.03
C GLU A 163 -16.95 -4.97 4.29
N ASP A 164 -17.58 -6.14 4.17
CA ASP A 164 -18.16 -6.87 5.31
C ASP A 164 -17.09 -7.27 6.33
N GLU A 165 -15.92 -7.74 5.87
CA GLU A 165 -14.79 -8.08 6.75
C GLU A 165 -14.17 -6.84 7.40
N ILE A 166 -14.10 -5.71 6.69
CA ILE A 166 -13.62 -4.42 7.24
C ILE A 166 -14.56 -3.94 8.35
N MET A 167 -15.87 -3.94 8.08
CA MET A 167 -16.89 -3.51 9.04
C MET A 167 -16.91 -4.41 10.28
N PHE A 168 -16.77 -5.72 10.10
CA PHE A 168 -16.63 -6.66 11.22
C PHE A 168 -15.46 -6.27 12.14
N ILE A 169 -14.27 -6.00 11.59
CA ILE A 169 -13.11 -5.61 12.41
C ILE A 169 -13.37 -4.29 13.14
N LEU A 170 -13.97 -3.29 12.48
CA LEU A 170 -14.29 -1.99 13.10
C LEU A 170 -15.30 -2.14 14.24
N GLU A 171 -16.33 -2.97 14.07
CA GLU A 171 -17.34 -3.23 15.09
C GLU A 171 -16.73 -3.90 16.33
N GLU A 172 -15.83 -4.88 16.14
CA GLU A 172 -15.13 -5.51 17.25
C GLU A 172 -14.21 -4.53 17.97
N VAL A 173 -13.41 -3.73 17.25
CA VAL A 173 -12.55 -2.69 17.85
C VAL A 173 -13.38 -1.69 18.67
N LYS A 174 -14.54 -1.26 18.16
CA LYS A 174 -15.45 -0.33 18.83
C LYS A 174 -15.95 -0.84 20.19
N ASN A 175 -16.07 -2.15 20.36
CA ASN A 175 -16.57 -2.74 21.61
C ASN A 175 -15.59 -2.59 22.78
N TYR A 176 -14.30 -2.41 22.51
CA TYR A 176 -13.25 -2.31 23.52
C TYR A 176 -12.87 -0.88 23.91
N LEU A 177 -13.10 0.07 23.01
CA LEU A 177 -12.70 1.45 23.20
C LEU A 177 -13.75 2.26 23.96
N ASN A 178 -13.26 3.19 24.77
CA ASN A 178 -14.05 4.13 25.56
C ASN A 178 -15.06 4.85 24.66
N PRO A 179 -16.33 5.10 25.10
CA PRO A 179 -17.34 5.71 24.22
C PRO A 179 -17.03 7.10 23.66
N ASP A 180 -16.02 7.80 24.19
CA ASP A 180 -15.50 9.07 23.65
C ASP A 180 -14.51 8.88 22.48
N VAL A 181 -14.04 7.65 22.24
CA VAL A 181 -13.26 7.27 21.07
C VAL A 181 -14.20 6.70 20.01
N GLU A 182 -14.56 7.54 19.05
CA GLU A 182 -15.41 7.15 17.93
C GLU A 182 -14.61 6.36 16.89
N VAL A 183 -14.93 5.07 16.72
CA VAL A 183 -14.38 4.22 15.65
C VAL A 183 -15.15 4.43 14.37
N ARG A 184 -14.49 4.95 13.34
CA ARG A 184 -15.14 5.33 12.08
C ARG A 184 -14.60 4.55 10.89
N ARG A 185 -15.46 4.29 9.92
CA ARG A 185 -15.07 3.69 8.65
C ARG A 185 -14.05 4.54 7.87
N GLY A 186 -14.14 5.87 8.00
CA GLY A 186 -13.21 6.82 7.40
C GLY A 186 -11.79 6.81 7.98
N ASP A 187 -11.60 6.20 9.16
CA ASP A 187 -10.28 6.05 9.78
C ASP A 187 -9.50 4.85 9.22
N VAL A 188 -10.08 4.05 8.32
CA VAL A 188 -9.37 2.94 7.66
C VAL A 188 -8.45 3.50 6.57
N LEU A 189 -7.15 3.48 6.84
CA LEU A 189 -6.11 4.01 5.96
C LEU A 189 -5.71 3.01 4.86
N SER A 190 -5.87 1.72 5.13
CA SER A 190 -5.66 0.63 4.18
C SER A 190 -6.39 -0.63 4.67
N ALA A 191 -6.64 -1.57 3.76
CA ALA A 191 -7.10 -2.91 4.11
C ALA A 191 -6.49 -3.92 3.14
N TRP A 192 -6.11 -5.10 3.61
CA TRP A 192 -5.57 -6.15 2.73
C TRP A 192 -6.00 -7.52 3.21
N SER A 193 -5.98 -8.48 2.28
CA SER A 193 -6.21 -9.90 2.57
C SER A 193 -4.94 -10.72 2.33
N GLY A 194 -4.70 -11.71 3.18
CA GLY A 194 -3.73 -12.77 2.96
C GLY A 194 -4.38 -14.14 3.01
N ILE A 195 -3.81 -15.12 2.29
CA ILE A 195 -4.31 -16.50 2.30
C ILE A 195 -3.42 -17.36 3.20
N ARG A 196 -4.05 -17.96 4.21
CA ARG A 196 -3.42 -18.95 5.10
C ARG A 196 -3.40 -20.32 4.43
N PRO A 197 -2.24 -20.96 4.28
CA PRO A 197 -2.15 -22.31 3.73
C PRO A 197 -2.43 -23.35 4.83
N LEU A 198 -3.64 -23.41 5.37
CA LEU A 198 -3.98 -24.48 6.32
C LEU A 198 -3.90 -25.83 5.58
N VAL A 199 -3.57 -26.91 6.29
CA VAL A 199 -3.35 -28.20 5.63
C VAL A 199 -4.05 -29.33 6.35
N SER A 200 -4.60 -30.25 5.57
CA SER A 200 -4.97 -31.59 6.04
C SER A 200 -3.75 -32.51 5.97
N ASP A 201 -3.61 -33.42 6.94
CA ASP A 201 -2.48 -34.34 6.98
C ASP A 201 -2.72 -35.54 6.03
N PRO A 202 -1.99 -35.67 4.92
CA PRO A 202 -2.15 -36.79 3.99
C PRO A 202 -1.67 -38.12 4.58
N ASN A 203 -0.91 -38.12 5.68
CA ASN A 203 -0.36 -39.32 6.30
C ASN A 203 -1.30 -39.96 7.33
N LYS A 204 -2.50 -39.38 7.54
CA LYS A 204 -3.50 -39.88 8.49
C LYS A 204 -4.80 -40.23 7.77
N GLU A 205 -5.43 -41.34 8.17
CA GLU A 205 -6.70 -41.80 7.58
C GLU A 205 -7.85 -40.78 7.80
N ASN A 206 -7.79 -40.01 8.89
CA ASN A 206 -8.82 -39.03 9.22
C ASN A 206 -8.48 -37.65 8.63
N THR A 207 -8.71 -37.48 7.33
CA THR A 207 -8.33 -36.27 6.57
C THR A 207 -9.15 -35.01 6.89
N GLN A 208 -10.03 -35.04 7.90
CA GLN A 208 -10.90 -33.92 8.29
C GLN A 208 -10.31 -33.03 9.39
N SER A 209 -9.33 -33.50 10.16
CA SER A 209 -8.67 -32.66 11.17
C SER A 209 -7.51 -31.89 10.54
N LEU A 210 -7.62 -30.57 10.45
CA LEU A 210 -6.52 -29.70 10.02
C LEU A 210 -5.28 -29.96 10.89
N ALA A 211 -4.12 -30.13 10.27
CA ALA A 211 -2.86 -30.23 10.99
C ALA A 211 -2.57 -28.85 11.60
N ARG A 212 -2.35 -28.82 12.92
CA ARG A 212 -2.00 -27.58 13.64
C ARG A 212 -0.56 -27.12 13.35
N ASN A 213 0.26 -27.98 12.73
CA ASN A 213 1.68 -27.77 12.43
C ASN A 213 1.94 -27.87 10.91
N HIS A 214 3.17 -27.64 10.48
CA HIS A 214 3.60 -27.95 9.12
C HIS A 214 3.65 -29.46 8.86
N ILE A 215 3.57 -29.82 7.60
CA ILE A 215 3.79 -31.18 7.09
C ILE A 215 4.93 -31.18 6.08
N VAL A 216 5.67 -32.29 6.04
CA VAL A 216 6.64 -32.58 4.99
C VAL A 216 6.23 -33.89 4.34
N HIS A 217 5.97 -33.86 3.03
CA HIS A 217 5.53 -35.01 2.24
C HIS A 217 6.49 -35.21 1.07
N VAL A 218 6.95 -36.45 0.87
CA VAL A 218 7.83 -36.83 -0.25
C VAL A 218 7.04 -37.71 -1.21
N SER A 219 6.87 -37.29 -2.46
CA SER A 219 6.17 -38.10 -3.47
C SER A 219 7.04 -39.27 -3.98
N ASP A 220 6.42 -40.19 -4.72
CA ASP A 220 7.13 -41.30 -5.36
C ASP A 220 8.24 -40.81 -6.30
N SER A 221 8.02 -39.69 -6.99
CA SER A 221 8.99 -39.03 -7.88
C SER A 221 10.04 -38.18 -7.16
N LYS A 222 10.04 -38.24 -5.82
CA LYS A 222 10.92 -37.49 -4.91
C LYS A 222 10.68 -35.98 -4.89
N LEU A 223 9.47 -35.52 -5.20
CA LEU A 223 9.07 -34.14 -4.88
C LEU A 223 8.96 -33.98 -3.37
N VAL A 224 9.77 -33.12 -2.77
CA VAL A 224 9.68 -32.79 -1.35
C VAL A 224 8.76 -31.60 -1.19
N THR A 225 7.62 -31.78 -0.55
CA THR A 225 6.66 -30.69 -0.30
C THR A 225 6.64 -30.32 1.16
N ILE A 226 6.79 -29.04 1.46
CA ILE A 226 6.50 -28.45 2.77
C ILE A 226 5.22 -27.63 2.66
N ALA A 227 4.27 -27.89 3.56
CA ALA A 227 2.97 -27.21 3.55
C ALA A 227 2.49 -26.90 4.98
N GLY A 228 1.69 -25.85 5.13
CA GLY A 228 1.25 -25.35 6.43
C GLY A 228 2.37 -24.68 7.23
N GLY A 229 2.23 -24.68 8.55
CA GLY A 229 3.16 -24.04 9.46
C GLY A 229 2.89 -22.54 9.67
N LYS A 230 3.81 -21.90 10.38
CA LYS A 230 3.74 -20.48 10.74
C LYS A 230 5.08 -19.81 10.49
N TRP A 231 5.05 -18.50 10.29
CA TRP A 231 6.29 -17.73 10.17
C TRP A 231 7.18 -17.90 11.40
N THR A 232 6.64 -17.88 12.61
CA THR A 232 7.42 -18.06 13.86
C THR A 232 8.25 -19.35 13.89
N THR A 233 7.83 -20.39 13.16
CA THR A 233 8.50 -21.69 13.12
C THR A 233 9.32 -21.94 11.86
N TYR A 234 9.45 -20.95 10.95
CA TYR A 234 10.01 -21.14 9.60
C TYR A 234 11.40 -21.79 9.60
N ARG A 235 12.29 -21.43 10.55
CA ARG A 235 13.66 -21.98 10.62
C ARG A 235 13.66 -23.49 10.90
N ALA A 236 12.89 -23.91 11.90
CA ALA A 236 12.75 -25.33 12.25
C ALA A 236 12.02 -26.11 11.14
N MET A 237 11.06 -25.47 10.48
CA MET A 237 10.39 -26.04 9.30
C MET A 237 11.37 -26.27 8.14
N ALA A 238 12.25 -25.30 7.86
CA ALA A 238 13.28 -25.40 6.84
C ALA A 238 14.28 -26.52 7.17
N GLU A 239 14.76 -26.59 8.42
CA GLU A 239 15.64 -27.67 8.89
C GLU A 239 15.02 -29.05 8.65
N HIS A 240 13.79 -29.27 9.11
CA HIS A 240 13.08 -30.54 8.87
C HIS A 240 12.91 -30.87 7.38
N THR A 241 12.65 -29.87 6.55
CA THR A 241 12.46 -30.04 5.10
C THR A 241 13.76 -30.40 4.39
N ILE A 242 14.86 -29.76 4.76
CA ILE A 242 16.19 -30.05 4.21
C ILE A 242 16.67 -31.44 4.63
N ASP A 243 16.45 -31.85 5.88
CA ASP A 243 16.76 -33.21 6.34
C ASP A 243 15.98 -34.27 5.53
N ALA A 244 14.69 -34.02 5.27
CA ALA A 244 13.87 -34.87 4.43
C ALA A 244 14.38 -34.92 2.98
N ALA A 245 14.80 -33.78 2.42
CA ALA A 245 15.34 -33.71 1.07
C ALA A 245 16.69 -34.44 0.93
N ILE A 246 17.59 -34.29 1.91
CA ILE A 246 18.87 -35.01 1.96
C ILE A 246 18.63 -36.51 1.93
N LYS A 247 17.72 -37.01 2.77
CA LYS A 247 17.37 -38.42 2.84
C LYS A 247 16.68 -38.92 1.57
N ALA A 248 15.69 -38.18 1.05
CA ALA A 248 14.88 -38.61 -0.08
C ALA A 248 15.65 -38.64 -1.41
N CYS A 249 16.59 -37.72 -1.60
CA CYS A 249 17.33 -37.55 -2.84
C CYS A 249 18.80 -38.02 -2.75
N ASN A 250 19.19 -38.62 -1.62
CA ASN A 250 20.56 -39.07 -1.33
C ASN A 250 21.60 -37.96 -1.60
N LEU A 251 21.38 -36.79 -1.02
CA LEU A 251 22.27 -35.65 -1.16
C LEU A 251 23.42 -35.74 -0.14
N GLU A 252 24.57 -35.17 -0.50
CA GLU A 252 25.76 -35.14 0.37
C GLU A 252 25.97 -33.70 0.85
N PRO A 253 25.47 -33.33 2.05
CA PRO A 253 25.66 -31.99 2.59
C PRO A 253 27.09 -31.81 3.10
N VAL A 254 27.61 -30.59 3.01
CA VAL A 254 28.94 -30.24 3.55
C VAL A 254 28.98 -30.38 5.09
N HIS A 255 27.86 -30.11 5.76
CA HIS A 255 27.71 -30.23 7.20
C HIS A 255 26.61 -31.24 7.54
N ALA A 256 26.87 -32.10 8.53
CA ALA A 256 25.92 -33.12 8.97
C ALA A 256 24.71 -32.55 9.74
N LYS A 257 24.83 -31.35 10.30
CA LYS A 257 23.77 -30.66 11.04
C LYS A 257 23.51 -29.29 10.42
N SER A 258 22.28 -28.80 10.56
CA SER A 258 21.93 -27.43 10.21
C SER A 258 22.83 -26.40 10.91
N GLN A 259 23.24 -25.37 10.18
CA GLN A 259 24.06 -24.27 10.69
C GLN A 259 23.22 -23.00 10.92
N THR A 260 21.89 -23.08 10.83
CA THR A 260 21.02 -21.90 10.85
C THR A 260 20.68 -21.40 12.25
N ASP A 261 20.89 -22.22 13.29
CA ASP A 261 20.68 -21.78 14.67
C ASP A 261 21.78 -20.80 15.11
N GLY A 262 21.37 -19.62 15.58
CA GLY A 262 22.28 -18.51 15.90
C GLY A 262 22.89 -17.78 14.69
N MET A 263 22.54 -18.15 13.46
CA MET A 263 23.02 -17.45 12.25
C MET A 263 22.41 -16.05 12.17
N MET A 264 23.26 -15.03 12.06
CA MET A 264 22.81 -13.66 11.81
C MET A 264 22.46 -13.47 10.34
N LEU A 265 21.29 -12.89 10.08
CA LEU A 265 20.87 -12.50 8.75
C LEU A 265 21.54 -11.17 8.32
N GLU A 266 21.56 -10.91 7.02
CA GLU A 266 21.96 -9.61 6.47
C GLU A 266 21.17 -8.47 7.12
N GLY A 267 21.85 -7.40 7.53
CA GLY A 267 21.27 -6.31 8.34
C GLY A 267 21.51 -6.45 9.84
N ALA A 268 21.64 -7.65 10.39
CA ALA A 268 21.72 -7.83 11.85
C ALA A 268 23.11 -7.49 12.46
N HIS A 269 24.16 -7.47 11.64
CA HIS A 269 25.55 -7.46 12.12
C HIS A 269 25.97 -6.10 12.69
N GLY A 270 26.06 -5.98 14.01
CA GLY A 270 26.48 -4.71 14.64
C GLY A 270 25.35 -3.68 14.77
N TRP A 271 24.09 -4.12 14.66
CA TRP A 271 22.94 -3.32 15.08
C TRP A 271 23.06 -2.91 16.56
N THR A 272 22.69 -1.66 16.86
CA THR A 272 22.53 -1.18 18.24
C THR A 272 21.34 -0.22 18.32
N PRO A 273 20.66 -0.10 19.48
CA PRO A 273 19.56 0.85 19.66
C PRO A 273 19.93 2.31 19.39
N THR A 274 21.22 2.65 19.52
CA THR A 274 21.76 4.00 19.33
C THR A 274 22.35 4.24 17.94
N MET A 275 22.29 3.25 17.04
CA MET A 275 22.88 3.34 15.70
C MET A 275 22.37 4.56 14.90
N TYR A 276 21.09 4.91 15.06
CA TYR A 276 20.50 6.06 14.40
C TYR A 276 21.22 7.38 14.69
N ILE A 277 21.86 7.52 15.86
CA ILE A 277 22.60 8.73 16.22
C ILE A 277 23.76 8.96 15.25
N ARG A 278 24.47 7.89 14.85
CA ARG A 278 25.55 8.00 13.85
C ARG A 278 25.01 8.32 12.46
N LEU A 279 23.85 7.77 12.08
CA LEU A 279 23.21 8.13 10.82
C LEU A 279 22.87 9.64 10.78
N VAL A 280 22.39 10.21 11.88
CA VAL A 280 22.16 11.66 12.00
C VAL A 280 23.48 12.44 11.94
N GLN A 281 24.49 12.04 12.72
CA GLN A 281 25.76 12.78 12.85
C GLN A 281 26.63 12.72 11.59
N ASP A 282 26.72 11.56 10.96
CA ASP A 282 27.65 11.32 9.85
C ASP A 282 27.05 11.76 8.51
N PHE A 283 25.72 11.73 8.37
CA PHE A 283 25.03 11.97 7.09
C PHE A 283 24.11 13.20 7.10
N GLY A 284 23.73 13.72 8.27
CA GLY A 284 22.77 14.83 8.37
C GLY A 284 21.33 14.42 8.03
N LEU A 285 20.95 13.17 8.32
CA LEU A 285 19.58 12.68 8.16
C LEU A 285 18.66 13.20 9.27
N GLU A 286 17.38 13.37 8.94
CA GLU A 286 16.33 13.63 9.93
C GLU A 286 16.26 12.46 10.95
N THR A 287 16.07 12.77 12.23
CA THR A 287 16.07 11.77 13.31
C THR A 287 15.08 10.62 13.08
N GLU A 288 13.87 10.91 12.61
CA GLU A 288 12.85 9.88 12.37
C GLU A 288 13.23 8.97 11.20
N VAL A 289 13.81 9.53 10.13
CA VAL A 289 14.37 8.76 9.00
C VAL A 289 15.53 7.89 9.47
N ALA A 290 16.44 8.43 10.28
CA ALA A 290 17.58 7.68 10.81
C ALA A 290 17.15 6.49 11.69
N LYS A 291 16.13 6.68 12.55
CA LYS A 291 15.55 5.59 13.36
C LYS A 291 14.90 4.54 12.47
N HIS A 292 14.11 4.97 11.50
CA HIS A 292 13.48 4.08 10.51
C HIS A 292 14.54 3.22 9.81
N LEU A 293 15.57 3.84 9.22
CA LEU A 293 16.63 3.11 8.52
C LEU A 293 17.36 2.12 9.45
N ALA A 294 17.70 2.54 10.67
CA ALA A 294 18.36 1.67 11.64
C ALA A 294 17.50 0.45 12.05
N ASN A 295 16.17 0.62 12.12
CA ASN A 295 15.25 -0.47 12.46
C ASN A 295 14.99 -1.41 11.28
N SER A 296 14.88 -0.88 10.06
CA SER A 296 14.51 -1.66 8.87
C SER A 296 15.70 -2.34 8.19
N TYR A 297 16.87 -1.70 8.17
CA TYR A 297 18.07 -2.19 7.45
C TYR A 297 19.20 -2.62 8.37
N GLY A 298 19.08 -2.32 9.67
CA GLY A 298 20.14 -2.56 10.64
C GLY A 298 21.48 -1.98 10.19
N ASP A 299 22.53 -2.79 10.17
CA ASP A 299 23.87 -2.37 9.77
C ASP A 299 23.98 -1.90 8.31
N ARG A 300 23.04 -2.31 7.45
CA ARG A 300 22.94 -1.84 6.06
C ARG A 300 22.42 -0.41 5.96
N ALA A 301 21.86 0.17 7.02
CA ALA A 301 21.35 1.55 7.02
C ALA A 301 22.39 2.57 6.58
N PHE A 302 23.68 2.35 6.89
CA PHE A 302 24.78 3.20 6.43
C PHE A 302 25.01 3.10 4.92
N ALA A 303 24.81 1.93 4.33
CA ALA A 303 24.90 1.75 2.88
C ALA A 303 23.70 2.41 2.17
N VAL A 304 22.51 2.34 2.76
CA VAL A 304 21.32 3.05 2.29
C VAL A 304 21.56 4.56 2.36
N ALA A 305 21.98 5.10 3.51
CA ALA A 305 22.20 6.54 3.70
C ALA A 305 23.19 7.15 2.69
N LYS A 306 24.21 6.39 2.25
CA LYS A 306 25.16 6.82 1.22
C LYS A 306 24.54 7.05 -0.16
N LEU A 307 23.37 6.48 -0.43
CA LEU A 307 22.65 6.64 -1.69
C LEU A 307 21.68 7.81 -1.68
N ALA A 308 21.51 8.50 -0.54
CA ALA A 308 20.53 9.55 -0.38
C ALA A 308 20.94 10.83 -1.12
N ALA A 309 20.00 11.41 -1.88
CA ALA A 309 20.20 12.69 -2.54
C ALA A 309 20.25 13.84 -1.53
N LEU A 310 20.96 14.92 -1.91
CA LEU A 310 20.92 16.19 -1.18
C LEU A 310 19.52 16.79 -1.25
N THR A 311 19.02 17.28 -0.12
CA THR A 311 17.70 17.92 -0.04
C THR A 311 17.72 19.37 -0.53
N GLY A 312 18.90 20.02 -0.52
CA GLY A 312 19.04 21.46 -0.73
C GLY A 312 18.67 22.31 0.49
N LYS A 313 18.28 21.69 1.61
CA LYS A 313 17.92 22.37 2.86
C LYS A 313 19.12 22.45 3.80
N ARG A 314 19.09 23.40 4.75
CA ARG A 314 20.06 23.44 5.86
C ARG A 314 19.96 22.18 6.74
N TRP A 315 18.75 21.68 6.90
CA TRP A 315 18.44 20.45 7.62
C TRP A 315 17.09 19.89 7.12
N PRO A 316 16.93 18.57 6.98
CA PRO A 316 18.00 17.57 6.89
C PRO A 316 18.87 17.79 5.65
N ILE A 317 20.15 17.38 5.68
CA ILE A 317 21.12 17.62 4.60
C ILE A 317 20.86 16.69 3.40
N ILE A 318 20.61 15.40 3.69
CA ILE A 318 20.32 14.38 2.68
C ILE A 318 19.02 13.63 3.02
N GLY A 319 18.52 12.86 2.05
CA GLY A 319 17.33 12.01 2.20
C GLY A 319 16.07 12.76 1.83
N LYS A 320 15.74 12.79 0.55
CA LYS A 320 14.48 13.35 0.07
C LYS A 320 13.37 12.36 0.40
N LYS A 321 12.46 12.75 1.28
CA LYS A 321 11.27 11.95 1.58
C LYS A 321 10.43 11.77 0.31
N ILE A 322 9.94 10.56 0.11
CA ILE A 322 9.03 10.20 -0.99
C ILE A 322 7.62 10.68 -0.71
N HIS A 323 7.22 10.70 0.56
CA HIS A 323 5.99 11.29 1.04
C HIS A 323 6.29 12.06 2.33
N PRO A 324 5.82 13.31 2.51
CA PRO A 324 6.21 14.16 3.64
C PRO A 324 5.90 13.56 5.02
N GLU A 325 4.78 12.84 5.15
CA GLU A 325 4.32 12.24 6.41
C GLU A 325 5.09 10.96 6.82
N PHE A 326 5.79 10.32 5.88
CA PHE A 326 6.43 9.03 6.11
C PHE A 326 7.97 9.15 6.07
N PRO A 327 8.69 8.32 6.84
CA PRO A 327 10.15 8.41 6.92
C PRO A 327 10.88 7.77 5.72
N TYR A 328 10.17 7.46 4.64
CA TYR A 328 10.73 6.78 3.47
C TYR A 328 11.43 7.75 2.53
N ILE A 329 12.68 7.47 2.16
CA ILE A 329 13.50 8.36 1.33
C ILE A 329 13.90 7.74 -0.01
N ASP A 330 14.31 8.58 -0.95
CA ASP A 330 14.84 8.22 -2.27
C ASP A 330 15.92 7.13 -2.22
N ALA A 331 16.80 7.19 -1.22
CA ALA A 331 17.87 6.24 -1.01
C ALA A 331 17.39 4.79 -0.84
N GLU A 332 16.22 4.59 -0.22
CA GLU A 332 15.65 3.26 0.01
C GLU A 332 15.17 2.63 -1.29
N ILE A 333 14.70 3.43 -2.25
CA ILE A 333 14.28 2.94 -3.58
C ILE A 333 15.51 2.49 -4.36
N ARG A 334 16.58 3.30 -4.35
CA ARG A 334 17.86 2.95 -4.99
C ARG A 334 18.46 1.69 -4.36
N TYR A 335 18.37 1.57 -3.04
CA TYR A 335 18.81 0.36 -2.36
C TYR A 335 17.91 -0.85 -2.65
N ALA A 336 16.59 -0.65 -2.73
CA ALA A 336 15.64 -1.70 -3.05
C ALA A 336 15.92 -2.36 -4.40
N VAL A 337 16.32 -1.59 -5.42
CA VAL A 337 16.74 -2.13 -6.73
C VAL A 337 17.95 -3.05 -6.57
N ARG A 338 18.91 -2.71 -5.69
CA ARG A 338 20.06 -3.56 -5.34
C ARG A 338 19.65 -4.79 -4.52
N GLU A 339 18.50 -4.74 -3.86
CA GLU A 339 17.82 -5.87 -3.23
C GLU A 339 16.80 -6.55 -4.17
N TYR A 340 17.07 -6.51 -5.47
CA TYR A 340 16.33 -7.21 -6.52
C TYR A 340 14.85 -6.78 -6.65
N ALA A 341 14.49 -5.56 -6.26
CA ALA A 341 13.18 -5.01 -6.62
C ALA A 341 13.13 -4.73 -8.13
N CYS A 342 12.11 -5.26 -8.80
CA CYS A 342 11.95 -5.09 -10.26
C CYS A 342 10.71 -4.28 -10.63
N THR A 343 9.72 -4.20 -9.73
CA THR A 343 8.47 -3.49 -9.95
C THR A 343 8.21 -2.46 -8.86
N VAL A 344 7.37 -1.47 -9.17
CA VAL A 344 6.93 -0.46 -8.18
C VAL A 344 6.23 -1.13 -6.99
N VAL A 345 5.46 -2.20 -7.24
CA VAL A 345 4.82 -3.01 -6.20
C VAL A 345 5.83 -3.65 -5.25
N ASP A 346 6.98 -4.13 -5.75
CA ASP A 346 8.04 -4.65 -4.88
C ASP A 346 8.52 -3.59 -3.88
N VAL A 347 8.65 -2.33 -4.32
CA VAL A 347 9.11 -1.22 -3.48
C VAL A 347 8.03 -0.77 -2.51
N ILE A 348 6.89 -0.28 -3.02
CA ILE A 348 5.84 0.36 -2.21
C ILE A 348 5.25 -0.58 -1.17
N ALA A 349 5.10 -1.86 -1.51
CA ALA A 349 4.46 -2.85 -0.66
C ALA A 349 5.45 -3.63 0.21
N ARG A 350 6.59 -4.07 -0.35
CA ARG A 350 7.47 -5.05 0.32
C ARG A 350 8.77 -4.45 0.86
N ARG A 351 9.22 -3.29 0.37
CA ARG A 351 10.43 -2.62 0.88
C ARG A 351 10.08 -1.48 1.84
N LEU A 352 9.08 -0.67 1.48
CA LEU A 352 8.64 0.48 2.27
C LEU A 352 7.42 0.19 3.14
N ARG A 353 6.61 -0.83 2.82
CA ARG A 353 5.32 -1.13 3.48
C ARG A 353 4.28 0.00 3.42
N LEU A 354 4.54 1.10 2.69
CA LEU A 354 3.67 2.27 2.62
C LEU A 354 2.25 1.92 2.11
N SER A 355 2.12 0.99 1.16
CA SER A 355 0.82 0.54 0.67
C SER A 355 -0.07 -0.08 1.75
N PHE A 356 0.55 -0.68 2.78
CA PHE A 356 -0.13 -1.25 3.92
C PHE A 356 -0.41 -0.22 5.00
N LEU A 357 0.33 0.90 5.08
CA LEU A 357 0.08 1.91 6.11
C LEU A 357 -1.00 2.89 5.70
N ASN A 358 -0.94 3.38 4.47
CA ASN A 358 -1.88 4.36 3.96
C ASN A 358 -1.93 4.26 2.43
N VAL A 359 -3.06 3.80 1.90
CA VAL A 359 -3.23 3.53 0.47
C VAL A 359 -3.24 4.82 -0.36
N GLN A 360 -3.67 5.95 0.23
CA GLN A 360 -3.69 7.24 -0.44
C GLN A 360 -2.28 7.82 -0.56
N ALA A 361 -1.54 7.85 0.56
CA ALA A 361 -0.14 8.27 0.56
C ALA A 361 0.72 7.38 -0.34
N ALA A 362 0.42 6.09 -0.41
CA ALA A 362 1.08 5.16 -1.34
C ALA A 362 0.82 5.50 -2.80
N HIS A 363 -0.40 5.90 -3.15
CA HIS A 363 -0.75 6.33 -4.51
C HIS A 363 -0.04 7.65 -4.88
N GLU A 364 0.02 8.60 -3.95
CA GLU A 364 0.72 9.88 -4.13
C GLU A 364 2.24 9.72 -4.26
N ALA A 365 2.81 8.69 -3.63
CA ALA A 365 4.22 8.35 -3.74
C ALA A 365 4.62 7.72 -5.08
N LEU A 366 3.66 7.21 -5.89
CA LEU A 366 3.97 6.44 -7.10
C LEU A 366 4.84 7.20 -8.12
N PRO A 367 4.56 8.47 -8.49
CA PRO A 367 5.36 9.20 -9.46
C PRO A 367 6.83 9.33 -9.03
N GLY A 368 7.06 9.68 -7.76
CA GLY A 368 8.41 9.80 -7.21
C GLY A 368 9.16 8.47 -7.17
N ILE A 369 8.47 7.37 -6.88
CA ILE A 369 9.07 6.03 -6.89
C ILE A 369 9.45 5.60 -8.32
N ILE A 370 8.54 5.81 -9.26
CA ILE A 370 8.73 5.49 -10.68
C ILE A 370 9.92 6.24 -11.25
N GLU A 371 10.08 7.52 -10.91
CA GLU A 371 11.21 8.31 -11.39
C GLU A 371 12.54 7.72 -10.92
N VAL A 372 12.69 7.49 -9.61
CA VAL A 372 13.93 6.92 -9.05
C VAL A 372 14.18 5.50 -9.59
N MET A 373 13.15 4.67 -9.72
CA MET A 373 13.30 3.33 -10.29
C MET A 373 13.70 3.37 -11.76
N SER A 374 13.16 4.31 -12.54
CA SER A 374 13.48 4.45 -13.96
C SER A 374 14.94 4.81 -14.19
N GLU A 375 15.52 5.64 -13.32
CA GLU A 375 16.95 5.95 -13.32
C GLU A 375 17.79 4.71 -12.99
N GLU A 376 17.47 4.01 -11.89
CA GLU A 376 18.29 2.89 -11.39
C GLU A 376 18.24 1.66 -12.31
N LEU A 377 17.08 1.38 -12.90
CA LEU A 377 16.87 0.25 -13.81
C LEU A 377 17.15 0.61 -15.27
N ASN A 378 17.49 1.87 -15.56
CA ASN A 378 17.67 2.40 -16.92
C ASN A 378 16.50 2.04 -17.83
N TRP A 379 15.26 2.28 -17.38
CA TRP A 379 14.06 2.09 -18.20
C TRP A 379 14.21 2.91 -19.49
N SER A 380 14.54 2.21 -20.58
CA SER A 380 14.86 2.76 -21.90
C SER A 380 14.50 1.74 -22.99
N ASN A 381 14.44 2.20 -24.25
CA ASN A 381 13.59 1.74 -25.36
C ASN A 381 13.67 0.27 -25.87
N ASP A 382 14.39 -0.65 -25.23
CA ASP A 382 14.71 -1.96 -25.82
C ASP A 382 13.70 -3.09 -25.51
N GLU A 383 12.75 -2.93 -24.59
CA GLU A 383 11.86 -4.01 -24.16
C GLU A 383 10.59 -4.22 -25.03
N LYS A 384 10.61 -3.82 -26.31
CA LYS A 384 9.52 -4.09 -27.28
C LYS A 384 9.97 -4.67 -28.63
N LYS A 385 10.83 -5.71 -28.64
CA LYS A 385 10.95 -6.55 -29.84
C LYS A 385 10.22 -7.89 -29.81
N GLU A 386 9.74 -8.37 -28.67
CA GLU A 386 9.10 -9.71 -28.64
C GLU A 386 7.66 -9.76 -28.08
N LYS A 387 7.17 -8.77 -27.32
CA LYS A 387 5.85 -8.89 -26.63
C LYS A 387 4.61 -8.36 -27.39
N TYR A 388 4.76 -7.64 -28.51
CA TYR A 388 3.63 -6.99 -29.20
C TYR A 388 3.01 -7.76 -30.39
N ASN A 389 3.47 -8.99 -30.68
CA ASN A 389 2.85 -9.84 -31.71
C ASN A 389 1.83 -10.85 -31.18
N SER A 390 1.27 -10.64 -29.99
CA SER A 390 0.18 -11.49 -29.46
C SER A 390 -1.19 -10.87 -29.77
N PRO A 391 -2.20 -11.63 -30.27
CA PRO A 391 -3.48 -11.10 -30.76
C PRO A 391 -4.40 -10.47 -29.70
N MET A 392 -4.02 -10.44 -28.42
CA MET A 392 -4.89 -9.96 -27.34
C MET A 392 -5.00 -8.42 -27.24
N ALA A 393 -4.17 -7.67 -27.97
CA ALA A 393 -4.22 -6.20 -27.99
C ALA A 393 -5.28 -5.62 -28.95
N SER A 394 -5.95 -6.43 -29.78
CA SER A 394 -6.99 -5.95 -30.69
C SER A 394 -8.41 -6.02 -30.14
N LEU A 395 -8.61 -6.38 -28.86
CA LEU A 395 -9.94 -6.63 -28.28
C LEU A 395 -10.44 -5.57 -27.29
N VAL A 396 -9.72 -4.47 -27.07
CA VAL A 396 -10.13 -3.42 -26.11
C VAL A 396 -10.75 -2.18 -26.78
N LEU A 397 -11.02 -2.19 -28.08
CA LEU A 397 -11.58 -1.02 -28.79
C LEU A 397 -12.83 -1.30 -29.65
N THR A 398 -13.64 -2.30 -29.35
CA THR A 398 -14.95 -2.45 -30.00
C THR A 398 -16.00 -3.12 -29.11
N GLU A 399 -16.53 -2.42 -28.12
CA GLU A 399 -17.87 -2.73 -27.59
C GLU A 399 -18.63 -1.44 -27.21
N SER A 400 -19.19 -0.77 -28.22
CA SER A 400 -20.44 -0.02 -28.08
C SER A 400 -20.99 0.37 -29.45
N SER A 401 -21.83 -0.48 -30.06
CA SER A 401 -23.03 -0.12 -30.84
C SER A 401 -23.48 -1.27 -31.76
N GLN A 402 -24.74 -1.66 -31.64
CA GLN A 402 -25.47 -2.50 -32.61
C GLN A 402 -26.03 -1.65 -33.77
N PRO A 403 -26.44 -2.27 -34.91
CA PRO A 403 -26.28 -1.68 -36.23
C PRO A 403 -27.53 -0.94 -36.73
N THR A 404 -27.32 0.11 -37.52
CA THR A 404 -28.27 0.53 -38.56
C THR A 404 -27.55 0.64 -39.90
N ALA A 405 -28.14 0.01 -40.91
CA ALA A 405 -27.68 0.03 -42.29
C ALA A 405 -27.96 1.39 -42.94
N ASP A 406 -26.93 2.01 -43.50
CA ASP A 406 -26.89 2.58 -44.85
C ASP A 406 -25.74 3.60 -44.98
N GLY A 407 -25.05 3.57 -46.12
CA GLY A 407 -24.25 4.71 -46.60
C GLY A 407 -22.73 4.51 -46.56
N PHE A 408 -22.16 4.12 -47.70
CA PHE A 408 -20.77 4.39 -48.03
C PHE A 408 -20.53 5.91 -48.04
N GLU A 409 -19.61 6.43 -47.22
CA GLU A 409 -18.81 7.62 -47.58
C GLU A 409 -17.56 7.81 -46.68
N LYS A 410 -16.40 7.80 -47.35
CA LYS A 410 -15.09 8.38 -46.99
C LYS A 410 -14.52 8.16 -45.57
N LEU A 411 -13.48 7.32 -45.50
CA LEU A 411 -12.50 7.29 -44.41
C LEU A 411 -11.85 8.68 -44.23
N PRO A 412 -11.88 9.29 -43.02
CA PRO A 412 -11.04 10.44 -42.71
C PRO A 412 -9.60 9.99 -42.40
N ASP A 413 -8.67 10.89 -42.68
CA ASP A 413 -7.22 10.76 -42.58
C ASP A 413 -6.74 10.09 -41.29
N GLN A 414 -5.70 9.25 -41.42
CA GLN A 414 -4.97 8.64 -40.31
C GLN A 414 -4.56 9.71 -39.29
N ILE A 415 -5.21 9.70 -38.12
CA ILE A 415 -4.72 10.41 -36.94
C ILE A 415 -3.42 9.72 -36.53
N MET A 416 -2.28 10.33 -36.86
CA MET A 416 -1.00 9.99 -36.21
C MET A 416 -1.12 10.39 -34.74
N TYR A 417 -1.24 9.40 -33.87
CA TYR A 417 -1.02 9.61 -32.43
C TYR A 417 0.44 10.05 -32.22
N PRO A 418 0.70 11.06 -31.37
CA PRO A 418 2.06 11.49 -31.08
C PRO A 418 2.86 10.32 -30.51
N TYR A 419 4.08 10.16 -31.03
CA TYR A 419 5.02 9.12 -30.61
C TYR A 419 5.31 9.28 -29.11
N THR A 420 4.70 8.45 -28.27
CA THR A 420 5.02 8.39 -26.84
C THR A 420 6.36 7.69 -26.70
N GLU A 421 7.34 8.30 -26.03
CA GLU A 421 8.66 7.68 -25.90
C GLU A 421 8.54 6.35 -25.13
N PRO A 422 9.26 5.28 -25.51
CA PRO A 422 9.10 3.99 -24.85
C PRO A 422 9.46 3.98 -23.36
N ASN A 423 10.25 4.95 -22.87
CA ASN A 423 10.44 5.19 -21.43
C ASN A 423 9.11 5.51 -20.73
N ASP A 424 8.29 6.38 -21.33
CA ASP A 424 6.99 6.75 -20.79
C ASP A 424 6.02 5.57 -20.75
N LEU A 425 6.15 4.61 -21.69
CA LEU A 425 5.32 3.40 -21.71
C LEU A 425 5.64 2.45 -20.55
N GLN A 426 6.92 2.26 -20.20
CA GLN A 426 7.30 1.42 -19.06
C GLN A 426 6.93 2.08 -17.74
N LYS A 427 7.20 3.39 -17.60
CA LYS A 427 6.75 4.19 -16.46
C LYS A 427 5.22 4.11 -16.30
N HIS A 428 4.46 4.27 -17.39
CA HIS A 428 3.00 4.17 -17.38
C HIS A 428 2.50 2.77 -17.02
N ALA A 429 3.11 1.71 -17.55
CA ALA A 429 2.73 0.33 -17.21
C ALA A 429 2.99 0.02 -15.73
N GLN A 430 4.10 0.50 -15.17
CA GLN A 430 4.42 0.36 -13.76
C GLN A 430 3.46 1.17 -12.87
N PHE A 431 3.10 2.39 -13.28
CA PHE A 431 2.07 3.20 -12.62
C PHE A 431 0.74 2.45 -12.60
N GLN A 432 0.26 1.99 -13.75
CA GLN A 432 -1.02 1.29 -13.86
C GLN A 432 -1.04 0.02 -13.01
N GLN A 433 0.01 -0.81 -13.08
CA GLN A 433 0.11 -2.03 -12.27
C GLN A 433 0.06 -1.72 -10.77
N ALA A 434 0.79 -0.68 -10.33
CA ALA A 434 0.80 -0.28 -8.92
C ALA A 434 -0.56 0.31 -8.49
N SER A 435 -1.18 1.15 -9.31
CA SER A 435 -2.52 1.69 -9.05
C SER A 435 -3.56 0.57 -8.97
N GLU A 436 -3.54 -0.41 -9.87
CA GLU A 436 -4.44 -1.58 -9.81
C GLU A 436 -4.24 -2.40 -8.53
N PHE A 437 -2.99 -2.60 -8.10
CA PHE A 437 -2.66 -3.24 -6.82
C PHE A 437 -3.24 -2.45 -5.62
N LEU A 438 -3.03 -1.13 -5.57
CA LEU A 438 -3.57 -0.29 -4.51
C LEU A 438 -5.11 -0.32 -4.47
N GLN A 439 -5.74 -0.24 -5.64
CA GLN A 439 -7.20 -0.28 -5.82
C GLN A 439 -7.82 -1.58 -5.32
N ASN A 440 -7.24 -2.70 -5.71
CA ASN A 440 -7.85 -4.01 -5.54
C ASN A 440 -7.39 -4.73 -4.27
N GLU A 441 -6.10 -4.69 -3.97
CA GLU A 441 -5.51 -5.54 -2.93
C GLU A 441 -5.29 -4.76 -1.63
N MET A 442 -5.06 -3.45 -1.71
CA MET A 442 -4.83 -2.57 -0.54
C MET A 442 -6.09 -1.76 -0.13
N GLY A 443 -7.25 -2.09 -0.71
CA GLY A 443 -8.55 -1.60 -0.28
C GLY A 443 -8.91 -0.18 -0.71
N GLN A 444 -8.19 0.46 -1.65
CA GLN A 444 -8.49 1.83 -2.08
C GLN A 444 -9.91 1.96 -2.64
N THR A 445 -10.35 1.03 -3.51
CA THR A 445 -11.69 1.08 -4.11
C THR A 445 -12.78 0.89 -3.07
N VAL A 446 -12.54 -0.01 -2.11
CA VAL A 446 -13.49 -0.29 -1.03
C VAL A 446 -13.60 0.93 -0.10
N ASN A 447 -12.47 1.58 0.20
CA ASN A 447 -12.44 2.85 0.92
C ASN A 447 -13.16 3.98 0.16
N ARG A 448 -12.93 4.12 -1.16
CA ARG A 448 -13.60 5.13 -1.99
C ARG A 448 -15.11 4.90 -2.07
N ALA A 449 -15.54 3.68 -2.38
CA ALA A 449 -16.95 3.32 -2.44
C ALA A 449 -17.68 3.54 -1.10
N SER A 450 -16.98 3.37 0.04
CA SER A 450 -17.55 3.67 1.35
C SER A 450 -17.79 5.18 1.57
N ARG A 451 -16.94 6.04 0.99
CA ARG A 451 -17.12 7.51 1.02
C ARG A 451 -18.25 7.95 0.08
N ASP A 452 -18.32 7.37 -1.11
CA ASP A 452 -19.35 7.69 -2.11
C ASP A 452 -20.76 7.21 -1.69
N LYS A 453 -20.84 6.16 -0.87
CA LYS A 453 -22.10 5.61 -0.35
C LYS A 453 -22.67 6.34 0.86
N ILE A 454 -22.03 7.41 1.35
CA ILE A 454 -22.57 8.18 2.47
C ILE A 454 -23.86 8.85 1.98
N PRO A 455 -25.05 8.41 2.42
CA PRO A 455 -26.29 9.05 2.01
C PRO A 455 -26.25 10.51 2.48
N ILE A 456 -26.66 11.43 1.61
CA ILE A 456 -26.79 12.84 1.97
C ILE A 456 -27.93 12.96 3.00
N ASN A 457 -27.58 12.89 4.28
CA ASN A 457 -28.53 12.94 5.38
C ASN A 457 -28.61 14.37 5.94
N LEU A 458 -28.89 15.29 5.03
CA LEU A 458 -29.01 16.71 5.27
C LEU A 458 -30.49 17.11 5.18
N THR A 459 -30.91 17.98 6.08
CA THR A 459 -32.24 18.62 6.01
C THR A 459 -32.30 19.55 4.80
N LYS A 460 -33.50 19.90 4.34
CA LYS A 460 -33.67 20.83 3.20
C LYS A 460 -32.99 22.18 3.44
N ASP A 461 -33.03 22.66 4.68
CA ASP A 461 -32.43 23.94 5.06
C ASP A 461 -30.89 23.88 5.03
N GLU A 462 -30.31 22.76 5.47
CA GLU A 462 -28.86 22.52 5.39
C GLU A 462 -28.38 22.38 3.94
N ILE A 463 -29.12 21.66 3.10
CA ILE A 463 -28.81 21.54 1.67
C ILE A 463 -28.83 22.93 1.03
N GLN A 464 -29.82 23.77 1.34
CA GLN A 464 -29.86 25.14 0.82
C GLN A 464 -28.70 26.00 1.32
N SER A 465 -28.32 25.87 2.59
CA SER A 465 -27.17 26.58 3.16
C SER A 465 -25.86 26.17 2.48
N TYR A 466 -25.63 24.87 2.27
CA TYR A 466 -24.42 24.39 1.61
C TYR A 466 -24.39 24.71 0.11
N ILE A 467 -25.53 24.65 -0.59
CA ILE A 467 -25.62 25.13 -1.97
C ILE A 467 -25.25 26.61 -2.05
N LYS A 468 -25.71 27.43 -1.10
CA LYS A 468 -25.34 28.86 -1.03
C LYS A 468 -23.83 29.02 -0.82
N ARG A 469 -23.21 28.26 0.09
CA ARG A 469 -21.73 28.25 0.27
C ARG A 469 -20.99 27.88 -1.01
N PHE A 470 -21.44 26.82 -1.68
CA PHE A 470 -20.86 26.36 -2.93
C PHE A 470 -20.94 27.43 -4.03
N GLN A 471 -22.08 28.11 -4.15
CA GLN A 471 -22.27 29.21 -5.12
C GLN A 471 -21.43 30.45 -4.81
N ILE A 472 -21.08 30.68 -3.53
CA ILE A 472 -20.17 31.78 -3.16
C ILE A 472 -18.75 31.49 -3.65
N MET A 473 -18.31 30.23 -3.58
CA MET A 473 -17.01 29.78 -4.10
C MET A 473 -16.99 29.74 -5.64
N ASP A 474 -18.03 29.17 -6.27
CA ASP A 474 -18.20 29.15 -7.73
C ASP A 474 -18.77 30.49 -8.26
N LYS A 475 -17.99 31.56 -8.10
CA LYS A 475 -18.38 32.92 -8.53
C LYS A 475 -18.71 33.01 -10.02
N ASP A 476 -18.06 32.18 -10.83
CA ASP A 476 -18.25 32.17 -12.29
C ASP A 476 -19.44 31.30 -12.72
N ARG A 477 -20.11 30.62 -11.78
CA ARG A 477 -21.28 29.74 -12.01
C ARG A 477 -21.00 28.62 -13.02
N LYS A 478 -19.83 28.00 -12.92
CA LYS A 478 -19.38 26.90 -13.77
C LYS A 478 -20.05 25.57 -13.43
N GLY A 479 -20.59 25.45 -12.22
CA GLY A 479 -21.15 24.20 -11.66
C GLY A 479 -20.13 23.37 -10.88
N TYR A 480 -18.88 23.83 -10.77
CA TYR A 480 -17.79 23.18 -10.04
C TYR A 480 -16.84 24.22 -9.43
N VAL A 481 -16.13 23.83 -8.39
CA VAL A 481 -15.06 24.63 -7.75
C VAL A 481 -13.70 24.11 -8.22
N SER A 482 -12.95 24.98 -8.89
CA SER A 482 -11.60 24.71 -9.40
C SER A 482 -10.53 25.25 -8.45
N ILE A 483 -9.26 24.88 -8.68
CA ILE A 483 -8.13 25.44 -7.93
C ILE A 483 -8.05 26.97 -7.97
N ASN A 484 -8.50 27.58 -9.07
CA ASN A 484 -8.56 29.04 -9.20
C ASN A 484 -9.64 29.67 -8.32
N ASP A 485 -10.71 28.94 -8.02
CA ASP A 485 -11.76 29.37 -7.10
C ASP A 485 -11.27 29.30 -5.66
N ILE A 486 -10.64 28.19 -5.27
CA ILE A 486 -9.99 28.03 -3.95
C ILE A 486 -8.97 29.16 -3.73
N ARG A 487 -8.12 29.44 -4.73
CA ARG A 487 -7.15 30.54 -4.69
C ARG A 487 -7.81 31.90 -4.47
N ARG A 488 -8.91 32.18 -5.16
CA ARG A 488 -9.67 33.43 -4.98
C ARG A 488 -10.28 33.49 -3.57
N GLY A 489 -10.74 32.35 -3.08
CA GLY A 489 -11.27 32.16 -1.74
C GLY A 489 -10.30 32.54 -0.64
N LEU A 490 -9.11 31.95 -0.69
CA LEU A 490 -8.02 32.23 0.25
C LEU A 490 -7.64 33.73 0.26
N LYS A 491 -7.66 34.38 -0.91
CA LYS A 491 -7.44 35.82 -1.02
C LYS A 491 -8.53 36.66 -0.35
N VAL A 492 -9.79 36.22 -0.44
CA VAL A 492 -10.94 36.91 0.18
C VAL A 492 -10.87 36.85 1.71
N ILE A 493 -10.34 35.75 2.26
CA ILE A 493 -10.13 35.57 3.71
C ILE A 493 -8.82 36.17 4.23
N GLY A 494 -8.01 36.79 3.35
CA GLY A 494 -6.83 37.58 3.74
C GLY A 494 -5.47 36.88 3.56
N LEU A 495 -5.43 35.74 2.88
CA LEU A 495 -4.20 34.98 2.60
C LEU A 495 -3.72 35.27 1.16
N ASN A 496 -2.46 35.71 0.99
CA ASN A 496 -1.89 36.07 -0.31
C ASN A 496 -0.86 35.02 -0.80
N LEU A 497 -0.66 34.98 -2.12
CA LEU A 497 0.35 34.20 -2.84
C LEU A 497 1.40 35.14 -3.47
N SER A 498 2.66 34.70 -3.59
CA SER A 498 3.75 35.53 -4.11
C SER A 498 3.69 35.71 -5.64
N ARG A 499 4.31 36.78 -6.16
CA ARG A 499 4.34 37.12 -7.60
C ARG A 499 5.22 36.18 -8.44
N GLU A 500 6.20 35.54 -7.81
CA GLU A 500 7.17 34.65 -8.47
C GLU A 500 6.59 33.25 -8.71
N GLU A 501 5.53 32.87 -7.98
CA GLU A 501 4.81 31.59 -8.17
C GLU A 501 3.66 31.67 -9.20
N ILE A 502 3.22 32.89 -9.54
CA ILE A 502 2.13 33.12 -10.53
C ILE A 502 2.58 32.74 -11.95
N GLU A 503 3.87 32.80 -12.24
CA GLU A 503 4.44 32.50 -13.56
C GLU A 503 4.92 31.05 -13.71
N GLY A 504 5.01 30.27 -12.61
CA GLY A 504 5.47 28.87 -12.61
C GLY A 504 4.37 27.80 -12.73
N LEU A 505 3.09 28.18 -12.72
CA LEU A 505 1.97 27.23 -12.60
C LEU A 505 1.55 26.51 -13.89
N ASN A 506 2.30 26.66 -14.99
CA ASN A 506 2.06 25.91 -16.23
C ASN A 506 3.04 24.74 -16.45
N ASP A 507 4.11 24.64 -15.66
CA ASP A 507 5.11 23.58 -15.80
C ASP A 507 5.40 22.94 -14.43
N GLU A 508 5.09 21.65 -14.34
CA GLU A 508 5.63 20.62 -13.44
C GLU A 508 5.81 20.90 -11.92
N ILE A 509 4.99 20.14 -11.18
CA ILE A 509 5.25 19.35 -9.97
C ILE A 509 6.63 19.54 -9.29
N GLN A 510 6.61 20.15 -8.11
CA GLN A 510 7.42 19.74 -6.96
C GLN A 510 6.62 20.05 -5.70
N ILE A 511 6.68 19.19 -4.68
CA ILE A 511 6.05 19.41 -3.37
C ILE A 511 7.08 19.42 -2.25
N SER A 512 7.03 20.41 -1.35
CA SER A 512 7.62 20.29 -0.01
C SER A 512 6.91 21.11 1.09
N HIS A 513 6.61 20.38 2.18
CA HIS A 513 6.47 20.76 3.62
C HIS A 513 5.37 21.76 4.00
N ASP A 514 4.59 21.55 5.07
CA ASP A 514 4.76 20.71 6.27
C ASP A 514 3.42 20.30 6.93
N GLY A 515 3.46 19.20 7.69
CA GLY A 515 2.29 18.67 8.40
C GLY A 515 2.02 19.40 9.71
N HIS A 516 0.73 19.65 9.96
CA HIS A 516 0.07 20.22 11.13
C HIS A 516 0.20 21.75 11.34
N LEU A 517 -0.73 22.47 10.72
CA LEU A 517 -1.33 23.68 11.27
C LEU A 517 -2.84 23.51 11.27
N ASP A 518 -3.47 23.64 12.44
CA ASP A 518 -4.91 23.88 12.54
C ASP A 518 -5.18 25.19 11.77
N LEU A 519 -6.16 25.23 10.84
CA LEU A 519 -6.46 26.47 10.12
C LEU A 519 -6.79 27.60 11.13
N ALA A 520 -7.31 27.26 12.32
CA ALA A 520 -7.50 28.20 13.41
C ALA A 520 -6.18 28.71 14.02
N ASP A 521 -5.14 27.86 14.17
CA ASP A 521 -3.81 28.25 14.64
C ASP A 521 -3.02 29.01 13.56
N PHE A 522 -3.21 28.67 12.27
CA PHE A 522 -2.65 29.39 11.11
C PHE A 522 -3.20 30.84 11.03
N ILE A 523 -4.49 31.02 11.30
CA ILE A 523 -5.14 32.34 11.37
C ILE A 523 -4.69 33.14 12.60
N GLN A 524 -4.35 32.47 13.71
CA GLN A 524 -3.96 33.15 14.96
C GLN A 524 -2.49 33.57 15.03
N HIS A 525 -1.57 32.99 14.24
CA HIS A 525 -0.13 33.20 14.44
C HIS A 525 0.71 33.74 13.28
N SER A 526 0.19 34.04 12.08
CA SER A 526 1.13 34.38 10.99
C SER A 526 0.53 35.23 9.87
N GLY A 527 1.23 36.34 9.56
CA GLY A 527 1.16 36.98 8.25
C GLY A 527 2.00 36.22 7.23
N GLU A 528 1.79 34.91 7.08
CA GLU A 528 2.51 34.06 6.11
C GLU A 528 1.60 33.56 4.98
N GLU A 529 2.26 33.31 3.85
CA GLU A 529 1.71 33.10 2.51
C GLU A 529 1.34 31.61 2.28
N VAL A 530 0.30 31.33 1.48
CA VAL A 530 -0.16 29.96 1.15
C VAL A 530 0.57 29.47 -0.10
N ARG A 531 0.99 28.19 -0.18
CA ARG A 531 1.67 27.63 -1.37
C ARG A 531 0.70 26.97 -2.37
N GLY A 532 1.08 26.89 -3.65
CA GLY A 532 0.27 26.26 -4.71
C GLY A 532 0.02 24.75 -4.53
N GLU A 533 0.89 24.09 -3.79
CA GLU A 533 0.80 22.68 -3.43
C GLU A 533 -0.35 22.42 -2.43
N GLU A 534 -0.53 23.32 -1.46
CA GLU A 534 -1.59 23.24 -0.44
C GLU A 534 -2.98 23.36 -1.05
N LEU A 535 -3.11 24.16 -2.13
CA LEU A 535 -4.36 24.28 -2.89
C LEU A 535 -4.79 22.94 -3.51
N HIS A 536 -3.84 22.14 -3.99
CA HIS A 536 -4.13 20.82 -4.56
C HIS A 536 -4.54 19.82 -3.48
N GLU A 537 -3.94 19.88 -2.29
CA GLU A 537 -4.36 19.03 -1.18
C GLU A 537 -5.78 19.38 -0.69
N ILE A 538 -6.10 20.66 -0.58
CA ILE A 538 -7.46 21.13 -0.22
C ILE A 538 -8.49 20.62 -1.23
N LEU A 539 -8.15 20.60 -2.53
CA LEU A 539 -9.03 20.12 -3.59
C LEU A 539 -9.22 18.60 -3.53
N LYS A 540 -8.13 17.84 -3.33
CA LYS A 540 -8.14 16.37 -3.21
C LYS A 540 -8.91 15.83 -2.00
N GLU A 541 -9.15 16.65 -0.98
CA GLU A 541 -9.99 16.25 0.15
C GLU A 541 -11.43 15.95 -0.26
N ILE A 542 -11.91 16.55 -1.35
CA ILE A 542 -13.30 16.46 -1.80
C ILE A 542 -13.43 15.82 -3.18
N ASP A 543 -12.49 16.08 -4.08
CA ASP A 543 -12.48 15.55 -5.44
C ASP A 543 -12.32 14.03 -5.41
N THR A 544 -13.44 13.32 -5.22
CA THR A 544 -13.47 11.86 -5.11
C THR A 544 -13.29 11.25 -6.48
N ASN A 545 -13.67 11.96 -7.55
CA ASN A 545 -13.55 11.48 -8.92
C ASN A 545 -12.17 11.72 -9.57
N MET A 546 -11.30 12.48 -8.92
CA MET A 546 -9.95 12.89 -9.34
C MET A 546 -9.92 13.62 -10.69
N ASN A 547 -10.96 14.40 -11.01
CA ASN A 547 -11.03 15.19 -12.23
C ASN A 547 -10.37 16.58 -12.11
N GLY A 548 -9.83 16.91 -10.92
CA GLY A 548 -9.19 18.19 -10.61
C GLY A 548 -10.19 19.32 -10.30
N GLN A 549 -11.45 18.98 -10.03
CA GLN A 549 -12.55 19.89 -9.74
C GLN A 549 -13.40 19.32 -8.60
N VAL A 550 -14.11 20.20 -7.89
CA VAL A 550 -15.07 19.80 -6.85
C VAL A 550 -16.48 20.08 -7.35
N GLU A 551 -17.26 19.03 -7.54
CA GLU A 551 -18.66 19.11 -7.95
C GLU A 551 -19.59 19.32 -6.73
N LEU A 552 -20.80 19.80 -6.99
CA LEU A 552 -21.75 20.14 -5.92
C LEU A 552 -22.15 18.91 -5.10
N ASP A 553 -22.32 17.77 -5.73
CA ASP A 553 -22.65 16.51 -5.07
C ASP A 553 -21.49 15.99 -4.21
N GLU A 554 -20.24 16.09 -4.67
CA GLU A 554 -19.04 15.78 -3.87
C GLU A 554 -18.94 16.70 -2.65
N TYR A 555 -19.19 18.01 -2.82
CA TYR A 555 -19.24 18.96 -1.72
C TYR A 555 -20.36 18.62 -0.72
N LEU A 556 -21.56 18.30 -1.18
CA LEU A 556 -22.68 17.92 -0.32
C LEU A 556 -22.44 16.58 0.40
N GLN A 557 -21.81 15.62 -0.27
CA GLN A 557 -21.39 14.35 0.33
C GLN A 557 -20.36 14.59 1.44
N MET A 558 -19.34 15.43 1.19
CA MET A 558 -18.37 15.80 2.21
C MET A 558 -19.05 16.49 3.40
N MET A 559 -19.93 17.47 3.16
CA MET A 559 -20.63 18.16 4.26
C MET A 559 -21.56 17.21 5.04
N SER A 560 -22.19 16.25 4.36
CA SER A 560 -22.95 15.16 5.00
C SER A 560 -22.04 14.25 5.84
N ALA A 561 -20.86 13.92 5.32
CA ALA A 561 -19.86 13.09 6.00
C ALA A 561 -19.30 13.77 7.25
N ILE A 562 -19.04 15.09 7.20
CA ILE A 562 -18.62 15.89 8.36
C ILE A 562 -19.72 15.90 9.43
N LYS A 563 -20.96 16.17 9.04
CA LYS A 563 -22.09 16.22 9.98
C LYS A 563 -22.37 14.87 10.65
N SER A 564 -22.25 13.79 9.87
CA SER A 564 -22.50 12.43 10.36
C SER A 564 -21.31 11.81 11.09
N GLY A 565 -20.22 12.56 11.29
CA GLY A 565 -19.02 12.11 11.99
C GLY A 565 -18.08 11.24 11.16
N HIS A 566 -18.44 10.88 9.92
CA HIS A 566 -17.60 10.05 9.04
C HIS A 566 -16.30 10.76 8.60
N VAL A 567 -16.30 12.09 8.57
CA VAL A 567 -15.13 12.94 8.30
C VAL A 567 -14.92 13.88 9.50
N ALA A 568 -13.74 13.83 10.12
CA ALA A 568 -13.44 14.63 11.31
C ALA A 568 -13.26 16.12 11.01
N TYR A 569 -12.63 16.41 9.87
CA TYR A 569 -12.15 17.74 9.51
C TYR A 569 -11.90 17.80 8.00
N SER A 570 -12.21 18.94 7.38
CA SER A 570 -11.77 19.28 6.02
C SER A 570 -11.35 20.74 5.95
N ARG A 571 -10.18 21.00 5.37
CA ARG A 571 -9.67 22.33 5.08
C ARG A 571 -10.57 23.06 4.10
N PHE A 572 -11.06 22.35 3.08
CA PHE A 572 -12.00 22.93 2.10
C PHE A 572 -13.33 23.32 2.76
N ALA A 573 -13.90 22.47 3.63
CA ALA A 573 -15.14 22.79 4.33
C ALA A 573 -15.00 24.06 5.20
N ARG A 574 -13.86 24.19 5.89
CA ARG A 574 -13.56 25.36 6.72
C ARG A 574 -13.37 26.63 5.89
N MET A 575 -12.64 26.54 4.78
CA MET A 575 -12.48 27.65 3.83
C MET A 575 -13.84 28.14 3.33
N ALA A 576 -14.72 27.22 2.92
CA ALA A 576 -16.07 27.54 2.44
C ALA A 576 -16.91 28.29 3.49
N GLU A 577 -16.78 27.91 4.77
CA GLU A 577 -17.44 28.58 5.89
C GLU A 577 -16.90 30.00 6.11
N MET A 578 -15.58 30.17 6.11
CA MET A 578 -14.94 31.49 6.28
C MET A 578 -15.25 32.46 5.13
N GLU A 579 -15.30 31.95 3.88
CA GLU A 579 -15.73 32.74 2.73
C GLU A 579 -17.19 33.22 2.85
N GLU A 580 -18.09 32.36 3.34
CA GLU A 580 -19.48 32.74 3.59
C GLU A 580 -19.55 33.87 4.62
N GLU A 581 -18.86 33.74 5.75
CA GLU A 581 -18.84 34.77 6.81
C GLU A 581 -18.33 36.12 6.28
N GLN A 582 -17.28 36.10 5.46
CA GLN A 582 -16.71 37.30 4.86
C GLN A 582 -17.70 37.93 3.86
N HIS A 583 -18.35 37.12 3.03
CA HIS A 583 -19.37 37.56 2.08
C HIS A 583 -20.56 38.23 2.78
N GLU A 584 -21.02 37.67 3.91
CA GLU A 584 -22.10 38.25 4.70
C GLU A 584 -21.71 39.59 5.36
N LYS A 585 -20.48 39.70 5.87
CA LYS A 585 -19.93 40.97 6.39
C LYS A 585 -19.87 42.06 5.32
N GLU A 586 -19.51 41.72 4.08
CA GLU A 586 -19.51 42.68 2.96
C GLU A 586 -20.91 43.12 2.56
N LEU A 587 -21.90 42.21 2.56
CA LEU A 587 -23.30 42.54 2.30
C LEU A 587 -23.88 43.48 3.36
N LEU A 588 -23.51 43.28 4.64
CA LEU A 588 -23.88 44.16 5.74
C LEU A 588 -23.25 45.55 5.60
N LYS A 589 -21.97 45.65 5.21
CA LYS A 589 -21.30 46.94 4.92
C LYS A 589 -21.97 47.70 3.76
N LYS A 590 -22.39 47.01 2.70
CA LYS A 590 -23.10 47.63 1.56
C LYS A 590 -24.51 48.14 1.91
N LYS A 591 -25.16 47.57 2.94
CA LYS A 591 -26.47 48.04 3.42
C LYS A 591 -26.39 49.31 4.28
N ILE A 592 -25.21 49.63 4.84
CA ILE A 592 -25.00 50.86 5.60
C ILE A 592 -24.49 51.95 4.64
N SER A 593 -25.41 52.65 3.98
CA SER A 593 -25.11 53.86 3.21
C SER A 593 -24.78 55.01 4.16
N ILE A 594 -23.57 55.58 4.05
CA ILE A 594 -23.21 56.85 4.70
C ILE A 594 -23.80 57.99 3.87
N GLU A 595 -25.02 58.43 4.22
CA GLU A 595 -25.50 59.74 3.80
C GLU A 595 -24.95 60.83 4.74
N ARG A 596 -23.88 61.48 4.24
CA ARG A 596 -23.47 62.88 4.43
C ARG A 596 -23.64 63.53 5.80
N SER A 597 -22.49 63.70 6.45
CA SER A 597 -22.15 64.88 7.26
C SER A 597 -22.38 66.19 6.50
N GLY A 598 -23.11 67.15 7.11
CA GLY A 598 -23.29 68.51 6.60
C GLY A 598 -24.01 69.45 7.56
N GLY A 599 -23.28 69.95 8.57
CA GLY A 599 -23.33 71.30 9.19
C GLY A 599 -24.64 71.94 9.69
N GLY A 600 -24.55 72.57 10.89
CA GLY A 600 -25.20 73.86 11.13
C GLY A 600 -25.81 74.10 12.53
N LEU A 601 -25.07 74.89 13.33
CA LEU A 601 -25.42 75.63 14.57
C LEU A 601 -25.72 74.86 15.86
#